data_AF-A0A5E4LXK0-F1
#
_entry.id   AF-A0A5E4LXK0-F1
#
_cell.length_a   1.000
_cell.length_b   1.000
_cell.length_c   1.000
_cell.angle_alpha   90.00
_cell.angle_beta   90.00
_cell.angle_gamma   90.00
#
_symmetry.space_group_name_H-M   'P 1'
#
loop_
_entity.id
_entity.type
_entity.pdbx_description
1 polymer ?
#
loop_
_entity_poly.entity_id
_entity_poly.type
_entity_poly.pdbx_seq_one_letter_code
_entity_poly.pdbx_strand_id
1 'polypeptide(L)' 'MSEKLISQNVLLHDYLRGHRNSLTVEEARDRFGIQNLRARMSELRDMGLIVHTEKTKTGANRYSISSRDAWGSRASYTK' A
#
# COMPACT_ATOMS: atom_id res chain seq x y z
N MET A 1 -10.78 18.29 18.93
CA MET A 1 -10.94 17.25 17.88
C MET A 1 -9.90 17.50 16.81
N SER A 2 -8.75 16.84 16.88
CA SER A 2 -7.80 16.83 15.76
C SER A 2 -8.32 15.81 14.75
N GLU A 3 -8.77 16.25 13.57
CA GLU A 3 -8.93 15.35 12.44
C GLU A 3 -7.60 14.62 12.27
N LYS A 4 -7.61 13.31 12.52
CA LYS A 4 -6.42 12.48 12.35
C LYS A 4 -6.15 12.47 10.85
N LEU A 5 -5.28 13.37 10.39
CA LEU A 5 -4.71 13.31 9.04
C LEU A 5 -3.99 11.98 8.94
N ILE A 6 -4.67 10.95 8.41
CA ILE A 6 -4.07 9.66 8.17
C ILE A 6 -3.01 9.88 7.09
N SER A 7 -1.73 9.65 7.44
CA SER A 7 -0.65 9.70 6.46
C SER A 7 -0.97 8.78 5.29
N GLN A 8 -0.65 9.21 4.07
CA GLN A 8 -0.87 8.42 2.85
C GLN A 8 -0.27 7.01 2.96
N ASN A 9 0.85 6.85 3.68
CA ASN A 9 1.46 5.55 3.90
C ASN A 9 0.67 4.66 4.85
N VAL A 10 0.03 5.23 5.88
CA VAL A 10 -0.84 4.47 6.79
C VAL A 10 -2.07 3.99 6.03
N LEU A 11 -2.67 4.87 5.23
CA LEU A 11 -3.80 4.49 4.38
C LEU A 11 -3.42 3.39 3.38
N LEU A 12 -2.29 3.54 2.68
CA LEU A 12 -1.81 2.56 1.72
C LEU A 12 -1.46 1.24 2.39
N HIS A 13 -0.81 1.28 3.55
CA HIS A 13 -0.51 0.11 4.36
C HIS A 13 -1.79 -0.64 4.70
N ASP A 14 -2.78 0.03 5.28
CA ASP A 14 -4.02 -0.62 5.71
C ASP A 14 -4.82 -1.17 4.53
N TYR A 15 -4.88 -0.43 3.42
CA TYR A 15 -5.62 -0.85 2.24
C TYR A 15 -4.96 -2.02 1.51
N LEU A 16 -3.64 -1.96 1.28
CA LEU A 16 -2.93 -2.93 0.44
C LEU A 16 -2.47 -4.19 1.18
N ARG A 17 -2.44 -4.17 2.51
CA ARG A 17 -1.94 -5.28 3.33
C ARG A 17 -2.99 -6.38 3.43
N GLY A 18 -2.62 -7.57 3.01
CA GLY A 18 -3.53 -8.72 3.01
C GLY A 18 -3.82 -9.24 1.62
N HIS A 19 -4.57 -10.33 1.54
CA HIS A 19 -4.96 -10.88 0.25
C HIS A 19 -6.19 -10.13 -0.28
N ARG A 20 -6.16 -9.77 -1.57
CA ARG A 20 -7.23 -9.20 -2.44
C ARG A 20 -7.18 -7.71 -2.76
N ASN A 21 -6.35 -6.91 -2.09
CA ASN A 21 -6.22 -5.49 -2.44
C ASN A 21 -4.92 -5.20 -3.17
N SER A 22 -5.05 -4.49 -4.27
CA SER A 22 -3.94 -4.03 -5.08
C SER A 22 -4.31 -2.73 -5.79
N LEU A 23 -3.32 -1.90 -6.11
CA LEU A 23 -3.54 -0.65 -6.83
C LEU A 23 -2.57 -0.48 -7.99
N THR A 24 -3.08 0.03 -9.11
CA THR A 24 -2.25 0.73 -10.10
C THR A 24 -2.04 2.18 -9.69
N VAL A 25 -1.12 2.86 -10.37
CA VAL A 25 -0.87 4.30 -10.17
C VAL A 25 -2.14 5.12 -10.45
N GLU A 26 -2.88 4.77 -11.50
CA GLU A 26 -4.15 5.40 -11.87
C GLU A 26 -5.21 5.19 -10.79
N GLU A 27 -5.42 3.94 -10.35
CA GLU A 27 -6.39 3.63 -9.29
C GLU A 27 -6.06 4.35 -7.98
N ALA A 28 -4.77 4.46 -7.63
CA ALA A 28 -4.34 5.18 -6.44
C ALA A 28 -4.56 6.70 -6.54
N ARG A 29 -4.37 7.26 -7.73
CA ARG A 29 -4.66 8.67 -8.01
C ARG A 29 -6.15 8.95 -7.93
N ASP A 30 -6.97 8.12 -8.57
CA ASP A 30 -8.42 8.33 -8.69
C ASP A 30 -9.15 8.10 -7.37
N ARG A 31 -8.74 7.08 -6.60
CA ARG A 31 -9.43 6.73 -5.34
C ARG A 31 -8.92 7.50 -4.14
N PHE A 32 -7.62 7.80 -4.10
CA PHE A 32 -6.95 8.30 -2.89
C PHE A 32 -6.17 9.61 -3.12
N GLY A 33 -6.15 10.14 -4.35
CA GLY A 33 -5.38 11.35 -4.66
C GLY A 33 -3.86 11.16 -4.62
N ILE A 34 -3.37 9.92 -4.68
CA ILE A 34 -1.94 9.61 -4.52
C ILE A 34 -1.22 9.77 -5.85
N GLN A 35 -0.43 10.84 -5.98
CA GLN A 35 0.29 11.14 -7.23
C GLN A 35 1.53 10.27 -7.42
N ASN A 36 2.30 10.03 -6.35
CA ASN A 36 3.60 9.34 -6.42
C ASN A 36 3.53 7.95 -5.76
N LEU A 37 2.62 7.08 -6.23
CA LEU A 37 2.42 5.74 -5.65
C LEU A 37 3.72 4.94 -5.57
N ARG A 38 4.57 5.00 -6.61
CA ARG A 38 5.85 4.28 -6.64
C ARG A 38 6.78 4.69 -5.50
N ALA A 39 6.86 5.99 -5.19
CA ALA A 39 7.67 6.49 -4.08
C ALA A 39 7.13 5.99 -2.74
N ARG A 40 5.80 6.01 -2.57
CA ARG A 40 5.14 5.46 -1.37
C ARG A 40 5.43 3.97 -1.20
N MET A 41 5.43 3.20 -2.29
CA MET A 41 5.83 1.80 -2.25
C MET A 41 7.30 1.59 -1.88
N SER A 42 8.20 2.52 -2.17
CA SER A 42 9.58 2.45 -1.69
C SER A 42 9.65 2.71 -0.19
N GLU A 43 8.99 3.77 0.29
CA GLU A 43 8.94 4.09 1.74
C GLU A 43 8.36 2.91 2.55
N LEU A 44 7.32 2.24 2.04
CA LEU A 44 6.74 1.07 2.69
C LEU A 44 7.73 -0.12 2.75
N ARG A 45 8.59 -0.30 1.74
CA ARG A 45 9.66 -1.30 1.78
C ARG A 45 10.72 -0.96 2.81
N ASP A 46 11.09 0.31 2.91
CA ASP A 46 12.07 0.79 3.90
C ASP A 46 11.56 0.61 5.33
N MET A 47 10.23 0.65 5.53
CA MET A 47 9.56 0.30 6.79
C MET A 47 9.52 -1.22 7.06
N GLY A 48 10.09 -2.05 6.18
CA GLY A 48 10.14 -3.50 6.31
C GLY A 48 8.90 -4.25 5.82
N LEU A 49 8.01 -3.60 5.07
CA LEU A 49 6.86 -4.27 4.47
C LEU A 49 7.25 -4.96 3.16
N ILE A 50 6.66 -6.14 2.93
CA ILE A 50 6.88 -6.89 1.69
C ILE A 50 5.88 -6.39 0.65
N VAL A 51 6.35 -5.58 -0.28
CA VAL A 51 5.55 -5.03 -1.40
C VAL A 51 5.75 -5.87 -2.65
N HIS A 52 4.67 -6.47 -3.14
CA HIS A 52 4.64 -7.19 -4.41
C HIS A 52 4.33 -6.24 -5.56
N THR A 53 4.87 -6.54 -6.74
CA THR A 53 4.65 -5.76 -7.96
C THR A 53 4.42 -6.70 -9.11
N GLU A 54 3.29 -6.55 -9.78
CA GLU A 54 2.88 -7.37 -10.91
C GLU A 54 2.60 -6.47 -12.12
N LYS A 55 2.79 -7.01 -13.31
CA LYS A 55 2.37 -6.37 -14.55
C LYS A 55 0.94 -6.80 -14.87
N THR A 56 0.05 -5.82 -15.03
CA THR A 56 -1.31 -6.06 -15.53
C THR A 56 -1.28 -6.42 -17.02
N LYS A 57 -2.40 -6.97 -17.53
CA LYS A 57 -2.56 -7.28 -18.96
C LYS A 57 -2.41 -6.06 -19.88
N THR A 58 -2.64 -4.86 -19.34
CA THR A 58 -2.49 -3.58 -20.05
C THR A 58 -1.08 -3.00 -19.93
N GLY A 59 -0.14 -3.68 -19.25
CA GLY A 59 1.25 -3.25 -19.06
C GLY A 59 1.49 -2.32 -17.86
N ALA A 60 0.43 -1.88 -17.18
CA ALA A 60 0.54 -1.07 -15.97
C ALA A 60 1.08 -1.88 -14.79
N ASN A 61 1.80 -1.22 -13.88
CA ASN A 61 2.26 -1.82 -12.62
C ASN A 61 1.10 -1.86 -11.62
N ARG A 62 0.93 -3.01 -10.98
CA ARG A 62 -0.01 -3.24 -9.88
C ARG A 62 0.77 -3.60 -8.63
N TYR A 63 0.44 -2.95 -7.52
CA TYR A 63 1.13 -3.09 -6.24
C TYR A 63 0.21 -3.70 -5.18
N SER A 64 0.74 -4.59 -4.35
CA SER A 64 0.06 -5.17 -3.18
C SER A 64 1.05 -5.39 -2.05
N ILE A 65 0.59 -5.55 -0.81
CA ILE A 65 1.44 -5.78 0.36
C ILE A 65 1.09 -7.12 1.00
N SER A 66 2.12 -7.91 1.30
CA SER A 66 1.95 -9.18 2.00
C SER A 66 1.24 -9.00 3.34
N SER A 67 0.50 -10.02 3.76
CA SER A 67 -0.07 -10.06 5.11
C SER A 67 1.01 -10.08 6.21
N ARG A 68 2.22 -10.51 5.87
CA ARG A 68 3.37 -10.58 6.78
C ARG A 68 4.39 -9.52 6.36
N ASP A 69 4.99 -8.85 7.32
CA ASP A 69 6.17 -8.03 7.07
C ASP A 69 7.44 -8.89 6.95
N ALA A 70 8.57 -8.26 6.68
CA ALA A 70 9.87 -8.92 6.53
C ALA A 70 10.31 -9.70 7.78
N TRP A 71 9.79 -9.35 8.97
CA TRP A 71 10.09 -10.02 10.23
C TRP A 71 9.03 -11.09 10.59
N GLY A 72 8.08 -11.36 9.68
CA GLY A 72 7.04 -12.37 9.87
C GLY A 72 5.83 -11.90 10.69
N SER A 73 5.79 -10.64 11.09
CA SER A 73 4.74 -10.05 11.92
C SER A 73 3.51 -9.62 11.11
N ARG A 74 2.36 -9.54 11.80
CA ARG A 74 1.08 -9.12 11.23
C ARG A 74 0.62 -7.83 11.90
N ALA A 75 -0.03 -6.96 11.14
CA ALA A 75 -0.71 -5.78 11.64
C ALA A 75 -1.82 -6.25 12.56
N SER A 76 -1.74 -5.82 13.82
CA SER A 76 -2.84 -5.96 14.76
C SER A 76 -3.81 -4.83 14.47
N TYR A 77 -4.91 -5.16 13.79
CA TYR A 77 -6.03 -4.23 13.65
C TYR A 77 -6.64 -4.05 15.05
N THR A 78 -6.26 -2.96 15.73
CA THR A 78 -6.98 -2.50 16.91
C THR A 78 -8.23 -1.78 16.40
N LYS A 79 -9.39 -2.30 16.80
CA LYS A 79 -10.71 -1.87 16.37
C LYS A 79 -11.18 -0.67 17.17
#